data_AF-A0A7S3TZH4-F1
#
_entry.id   AF-A0A7S3TZH4-F1
#
_cell.length_a   1.000
_cell.length_b   1.000
_cell.length_c   1.000
_cell.angle_alpha   90.00
_cell.angle_beta   90.00
_cell.angle_gamma   90.00
#
_symmetry.space_group_name_H-M   'P 1'
#
loop_
_entity.id
_entity.type
_entity.pdbx_description
1 polymer ?
#
loop_
_entity_poly.entity_id
_entity_poly.type
_entity_poly.pdbx_seq_one_letter_code
_entity_poly.pdbx_strand_id
1 'polypeptide(L)'
;EKELSEIISMLERAVGILEREMDKSGAASLAQLKTAGSLTEALTAMVQASVMKSADASRLTALVQSTQKSSDGDADEEFGAPDAKVYEGQSGSIIQTLQELLDKAQAQLDDARSKETSALHNFEMLKQSLTDEIKFATKDMNTAKKGLASSSDKRSTAEGDLGVTSKELAADIESKDGLHLKCMSKSEDFEAATKSRGE
;
A
#
# COMPACT_ATOMS: atom_id res chain seq x y z
N GLU A 1 6.97 -3.88 -14.73
CA GLU A 1 8.42 -3.60 -14.63
C GLU A 1 9.26 -4.53 -15.50
N LYS A 2 9.27 -5.85 -15.24
CA LYS A 2 10.08 -6.84 -15.98
C LYS A 2 9.95 -6.72 -17.51
N GLU A 3 8.73 -6.69 -18.03
CA GLU A 3 8.48 -6.55 -19.46
C GLU A 3 9.01 -5.21 -20.02
N LEU A 4 8.87 -4.12 -19.26
CA LEU A 4 9.36 -2.80 -19.67
C LEU A 4 10.90 -2.74 -19.68
N SER A 5 11.55 -3.36 -18.69
CA SER A 5 13.01 -3.50 -18.63
C SER A 5 13.57 -4.35 -19.77
N GLU A 6 12.86 -5.43 -20.14
CA GLU A 6 13.21 -6.26 -21.29
C GLU A 6 13.06 -5.48 -22.61
N ILE A 7 12.01 -4.67 -22.75
CA ILE A 7 11.81 -3.76 -23.91
C ILE A 7 12.93 -2.72 -23.99
N ILE A 8 13.28 -2.06 -22.88
CA ILE A 8 14.40 -1.10 -22.82
C ILE A 8 15.70 -1.77 -23.27
N SER A 9 16.00 -2.95 -22.76
CA SER A 9 17.20 -3.71 -23.15
C SER A 9 17.21 -4.10 -24.64
N MET A 10 16.04 -4.38 -25.23
CA MET A 10 15.92 -4.66 -26.67
C MET A 10 16.12 -3.40 -27.50
N LEU A 11 15.56 -2.26 -27.07
CA LEU A 11 15.70 -0.97 -27.74
C LEU A 11 17.15 -0.48 -27.70
N GLU A 12 17.84 -0.55 -26.55
CA GLU A 12 19.26 -0.20 -26.42
C GLU A 12 20.15 -1.02 -27.35
N ARG A 13 19.91 -2.34 -27.44
CA ARG A 13 20.62 -3.22 -28.37
C ARG A 13 20.31 -2.88 -29.82
N ALA A 14 19.06 -2.61 -30.17
CA ALA A 14 18.65 -2.27 -31.53
C ALA A 14 19.26 -0.95 -31.99
N VAL A 15 19.22 0.09 -31.16
CA VAL A 15 19.85 1.39 -31.42
C VAL A 15 21.35 1.22 -31.61
N GLY A 16 22.03 0.52 -30.69
CA GLY A 16 23.48 0.31 -30.77
C GLY A 16 23.94 -0.53 -31.97
N ILE A 17 23.13 -1.49 -32.44
CA ILE A 17 23.42 -2.24 -33.68
C ILE A 17 23.27 -1.32 -34.89
N LEU A 18 22.18 -0.54 -34.97
CA LEU A 18 21.91 0.34 -36.11
C LEU A 18 22.93 1.48 -36.23
N GLU A 19 23.31 2.12 -35.11
CA GLU A 19 24.35 3.15 -35.08
C GLU A 19 25.71 2.58 -35.55
N ARG A 20 26.09 1.40 -35.06
CA ARG A 20 27.36 0.76 -35.40
C ARG A 20 27.43 0.30 -36.86
N GLU A 21 26.33 -0.15 -37.43
CA GLU A 21 26.26 -0.55 -38.84
C GLU A 21 26.21 0.66 -39.78
N MET A 22 25.55 1.76 -39.38
CA MET A 22 25.66 3.05 -40.09
C MET A 22 27.10 3.56 -40.14
N ASP A 23 27.82 3.53 -39.02
CA ASP A 23 29.20 4.04 -38.92
C ASP A 23 30.21 3.21 -39.73
N LYS A 24 30.00 1.90 -39.86
CA LYS A 24 30.98 0.99 -40.50
C LYS A 24 30.91 0.92 -42.01
N SER A 25 29.76 1.23 -42.62
CA SER A 25 29.52 0.83 -44.00
C SER A 25 28.90 1.91 -44.88
N GLY A 26 28.45 3.02 -44.29
CA GLY A 26 27.53 3.92 -44.97
C GLY A 26 26.26 3.20 -45.43
N ALA A 27 25.36 3.91 -46.11
CA ALA A 27 24.05 3.36 -46.50
C ALA A 27 24.08 2.16 -47.47
N ALA A 28 25.26 1.76 -47.96
CA ALA A 28 25.45 0.64 -48.89
C ALA A 28 25.32 -0.75 -48.23
N SER A 29 25.69 -0.94 -46.94
CA SER A 29 25.49 -2.25 -46.28
C SER A 29 24.07 -2.46 -45.75
N LEU A 30 23.35 -1.38 -45.41
CA LEU A 30 21.96 -1.47 -44.97
C LEU A 30 21.04 -1.99 -46.09
N ALA A 31 21.39 -1.69 -47.35
CA ALA A 31 20.74 -2.27 -48.53
C ALA A 31 21.05 -3.77 -48.69
N GLN A 32 22.21 -4.25 -48.23
CA GLN A 32 22.54 -5.70 -48.15
C GLN A 32 21.94 -6.36 -46.90
N LEU A 33 21.63 -5.60 -45.86
CA LEU A 33 20.83 -6.06 -44.71
C LEU A 33 19.34 -6.28 -45.07
N LYS A 34 18.92 -5.97 -46.32
CA LYS A 34 17.63 -6.44 -46.89
C LYS A 34 17.45 -7.96 -46.81
N THR A 35 18.52 -8.73 -46.68
CA THR A 35 18.47 -10.21 -46.61
C THR A 35 18.66 -10.77 -45.20
N ALA A 36 18.92 -9.93 -44.19
CA ALA A 36 19.01 -10.40 -42.81
C ALA A 36 17.64 -10.31 -42.15
N GLY A 37 16.91 -11.44 -42.11
CA GLY A 37 15.63 -11.57 -41.39
C GLY A 37 15.67 -11.09 -39.94
N SER A 38 16.85 -10.92 -39.35
CA SER A 38 17.06 -10.45 -37.99
C SER A 38 16.60 -9.01 -37.71
N LEU A 39 16.68 -8.08 -38.67
CA LEU A 39 16.23 -6.69 -38.42
C LEU A 39 14.70 -6.58 -38.49
N THR A 40 14.08 -7.24 -39.47
CA THR A 40 12.62 -7.32 -39.58
C THR A 40 11.99 -8.15 -38.47
N GLU A 41 12.64 -9.23 -38.03
CA GLU A 41 12.23 -9.99 -36.84
C GLU A 41 12.36 -9.18 -35.56
N ALA A 42 13.45 -8.42 -35.39
CA ALA A 42 13.63 -7.52 -34.23
C ALA A 42 12.59 -6.39 -34.21
N LEU A 43 12.33 -5.76 -35.36
CA LEU A 43 11.28 -4.74 -35.48
C LEU A 43 9.87 -5.33 -35.27
N THR A 44 9.60 -6.54 -35.77
CA THR A 44 8.31 -7.23 -35.60
C THR A 44 8.08 -7.66 -34.14
N ALA A 45 9.10 -8.18 -33.47
CA ALA A 45 9.06 -8.49 -32.05
C ALA A 45 8.85 -7.22 -31.19
N MET A 46 9.48 -6.10 -31.57
CA MET A 46 9.27 -4.81 -30.92
C MET A 46 7.89 -4.20 -31.20
N VAL A 47 7.30 -4.39 -32.39
CA VAL A 47 5.90 -4.02 -32.69
C VAL A 47 4.94 -4.79 -31.80
N GLN A 48 5.15 -6.10 -31.64
CA GLN A 48 4.33 -6.95 -30.78
C GLN A 48 4.45 -6.58 -29.29
N ALA A 49 5.62 -6.15 -28.83
CA ALA A 49 5.82 -5.62 -27.48
C ALA A 49 5.28 -4.18 -27.31
N SER A 50 5.30 -3.36 -28.38
CA SER A 50 4.80 -1.97 -28.40
C SER A 50 3.28 -1.85 -28.51
N VAL A 51 2.53 -2.96 -28.58
CA VAL A 51 1.05 -2.99 -28.56
C VAL A 51 0.45 -2.25 -27.34
N MET A 52 1.26 -1.93 -26.33
CA MET A 52 0.89 -1.08 -25.20
C MET A 52 0.59 0.40 -25.56
N LYS A 53 1.05 0.92 -26.72
CA LYS A 53 0.68 2.27 -27.23
C LYS A 53 0.40 2.23 -28.74
N SER A 54 -0.87 2.37 -29.11
CA SER A 54 -1.40 2.23 -30.47
C SER A 54 -0.74 3.13 -31.53
N ALA A 55 -0.27 4.32 -31.14
CA ALA A 55 0.38 5.26 -32.06
C ALA A 55 1.79 4.80 -32.46
N ASP A 56 2.56 4.26 -31.52
CA ASP A 56 3.94 3.81 -31.75
C ASP A 56 3.95 2.46 -32.48
N ALA A 57 3.02 1.57 -32.14
CA ALA A 57 2.78 0.33 -32.88
C ALA A 57 2.42 0.60 -34.36
N SER A 58 1.62 1.63 -34.64
CA SER A 58 1.25 2.00 -36.02
C SER A 58 2.45 2.54 -36.81
N ARG A 59 3.34 3.32 -36.19
CA ARG A 59 4.56 3.84 -36.80
C ARG A 59 5.57 2.74 -37.09
N LEU A 60 5.80 1.85 -36.13
CA LEU A 60 6.68 0.69 -36.30
C LEU A 60 6.12 -0.29 -37.34
N THR A 61 4.80 -0.52 -37.37
CA THR A 61 4.15 -1.35 -38.40
C THR A 61 4.27 -0.73 -39.79
N ALA A 62 4.06 0.59 -39.91
CA ALA A 62 4.25 1.30 -41.17
C ALA A 62 5.70 1.22 -41.66
N LEU A 63 6.68 1.25 -40.74
CA LEU A 63 8.09 1.12 -41.05
C LEU A 63 8.44 -0.30 -41.55
N VAL A 64 7.98 -1.33 -40.85
CA VAL A 64 8.14 -2.74 -41.29
C VAL A 64 7.47 -2.96 -42.64
N GLN A 65 6.26 -2.44 -42.85
CA GLN A 65 5.55 -2.52 -44.12
C GLN A 65 6.25 -1.75 -45.25
N SER A 66 6.84 -0.59 -44.99
CA SER A 66 7.64 0.15 -45.99
C SER A 66 8.90 -0.63 -46.42
N THR A 67 9.48 -1.37 -45.47
CA THR A 67 10.62 -2.25 -45.71
C THR A 67 10.20 -3.48 -46.53
N GLN A 68 9.04 -4.09 -46.23
CA GLN A 68 8.49 -5.24 -46.94
C GLN A 68 7.89 -4.92 -48.31
N LYS A 69 7.26 -3.75 -48.50
CA LYS A 69 6.68 -3.34 -49.80
C LYS A 69 7.73 -3.11 -50.88
N SER A 70 8.99 -3.01 -50.49
CA SER A 70 10.16 -3.01 -51.37
C SER A 70 10.62 -4.42 -51.78
N SER A 71 9.92 -5.47 -51.32
CA SER A 71 10.29 -6.89 -51.49
C SER A 71 9.26 -7.72 -52.28
N ASP A 72 8.06 -7.20 -52.55
CA ASP A 72 6.97 -7.97 -53.18
C ASP A 72 6.68 -7.54 -54.64
N GLY A 73 7.73 -7.15 -55.36
CA GLY A 73 7.70 -6.95 -56.81
C GLY A 73 8.54 -8.03 -57.47
N ASP A 74 7.95 -9.20 -57.74
CA ASP A 74 8.57 -10.21 -58.58
C ASP A 74 8.28 -9.90 -60.06
N ALA A 75 9.29 -10.16 -60.91
CA ALA A 75 9.41 -9.92 -62.35
C ALA A 75 9.76 -8.50 -62.85
N ASP A 76 11.07 -8.33 -63.09
CA ASP A 76 11.66 -7.79 -64.33
C ASP A 76 11.18 -6.41 -64.82
N GLU A 77 11.79 -5.32 -64.33
CA GLU A 77 12.19 -4.13 -65.11
C GLU A 77 12.87 -3.08 -64.22
N GLU A 78 14.16 -2.86 -64.47
CA GLU A 78 14.89 -1.59 -64.35
C GLU A 78 14.35 -0.52 -63.35
N PHE A 79 14.39 -0.80 -62.05
CA PHE A 79 14.40 0.25 -61.03
C PHE A 79 15.57 0.01 -60.07
N GLY A 80 16.58 0.86 -60.19
CA GLY A 80 17.76 0.86 -59.34
C GLY A 80 17.38 0.81 -57.87
N ALA A 81 18.17 0.07 -57.09
CA ALA A 81 18.10 0.08 -55.64
C ALA A 81 17.88 1.54 -55.15
N PRO A 82 16.96 1.77 -54.19
CA PRO A 82 16.71 3.12 -53.69
C PRO A 82 18.06 3.77 -53.39
N ASP A 83 18.28 4.96 -53.96
CA ASP A 83 19.53 5.68 -53.90
C ASP A 83 20.05 5.65 -52.46
N ALA A 84 21.33 5.33 -52.25
CA ALA A 84 21.88 5.06 -50.92
C ALA A 84 21.56 6.22 -49.95
N LYS A 85 21.48 7.46 -50.45
CA LYS A 85 21.03 8.65 -49.71
C LYS A 85 19.60 8.61 -49.18
N VAL A 86 18.66 7.97 -49.89
CA VAL A 86 17.27 7.79 -49.44
C VAL A 86 17.23 6.79 -48.27
N TYR A 87 18.02 5.71 -48.36
CA TYR A 87 18.13 4.74 -47.27
C TYR A 87 18.88 5.31 -46.05
N GLU A 88 19.89 6.15 -46.28
CA GLU A 88 20.61 6.90 -45.23
C GLU A 88 19.67 7.86 -44.47
N GLY A 89 18.81 8.57 -45.22
CA GLY A 89 17.77 9.43 -44.63
C GLY A 89 16.70 8.64 -43.88
N GLN A 90 16.34 7.45 -44.36
CA GLN A 90 15.39 6.55 -43.68
C GLN A 90 16.00 5.93 -42.42
N SER A 91 17.25 5.46 -42.45
CA SER A 91 17.91 4.85 -41.30
C SER A 91 18.13 5.82 -40.14
N GLY A 92 18.47 7.08 -40.43
CA GLY A 92 18.53 8.14 -39.41
C GLY A 92 17.17 8.38 -38.73
N SER A 93 16.08 8.39 -39.50
CA SER A 93 14.73 8.55 -38.94
C SER A 93 14.28 7.36 -38.07
N ILE A 94 14.74 6.14 -38.40
CA ILE A 94 14.45 4.93 -37.62
C ILE A 94 15.18 4.95 -36.30
N ILE A 95 16.48 5.29 -36.31
CA ILE A 95 17.28 5.42 -35.09
C ILE A 95 16.69 6.49 -34.17
N GLN A 96 16.32 7.66 -34.72
CA GLN A 96 15.64 8.71 -33.94
C GLN A 96 14.34 8.18 -33.31
N THR A 97 13.52 7.44 -34.06
CA THR A 97 12.27 6.89 -33.54
C THR A 97 12.51 5.85 -32.44
N LEU A 98 13.54 5.01 -32.57
CA LEU A 98 13.92 4.02 -31.56
C LEU A 98 14.51 4.67 -30.30
N GLN A 99 15.32 5.73 -30.44
CA GLN A 99 15.82 6.54 -29.33
C GLN A 99 14.66 7.24 -28.59
N GLU A 100 13.71 7.84 -29.31
CA GLU A 100 12.51 8.43 -28.70
C GLU A 100 11.65 7.41 -27.95
N LEU A 101 11.57 6.16 -28.43
CA LEU A 101 10.87 5.07 -27.74
C LEU A 101 11.64 4.58 -26.51
N LEU A 102 12.98 4.52 -26.60
CA LEU A 102 13.84 4.17 -25.49
C LEU A 102 13.71 5.18 -24.36
N ASP A 103 13.82 6.48 -24.66
CA ASP A 103 13.67 7.56 -23.68
C ASP A 103 12.31 7.52 -23.00
N LYS A 104 11.23 7.29 -23.78
CA LYS A 104 9.88 7.12 -23.23
C LYS A 104 9.76 5.90 -22.32
N ALA A 105 10.34 4.77 -22.71
CA ALA A 105 10.27 3.54 -21.93
C ALA A 105 11.06 3.68 -20.61
N GLN A 106 12.24 4.28 -20.64
CA GLN A 106 13.03 4.59 -19.44
C GLN A 106 12.26 5.55 -18.50
N ALA A 107 11.69 6.64 -19.04
CA ALA A 107 10.88 7.56 -18.25
C ALA A 107 9.66 6.88 -17.61
N GLN A 108 8.99 5.97 -18.34
CA GLN A 108 7.89 5.18 -17.80
C GLN A 108 8.34 4.20 -16.71
N LEU A 109 9.52 3.59 -16.85
CA LEU A 109 10.10 2.71 -15.84
C LEU A 109 10.36 3.47 -14.53
N ASP A 110 10.98 4.64 -14.64
CA ASP A 110 11.34 5.46 -13.49
C ASP A 110 10.10 6.01 -12.78
N ASP A 111 9.10 6.48 -13.53
CA ASP A 111 7.80 6.90 -12.97
C ASP A 111 7.09 5.74 -12.26
N ALA A 112 7.08 4.55 -12.86
CA ALA A 112 6.49 3.36 -12.23
C ALA A 112 7.20 2.98 -10.93
N ARG A 113 8.54 2.97 -10.92
CA ARG A 113 9.34 2.69 -9.72
C ARG A 113 9.15 3.73 -8.63
N SER A 114 9.06 5.00 -9.00
CA SER A 114 8.79 6.10 -8.06
C SER A 114 7.42 5.96 -7.42
N LYS A 115 6.39 5.64 -8.22
CA LYS A 115 5.03 5.36 -7.73
C LYS A 115 4.98 4.14 -6.83
N GLU A 116 5.64 3.06 -7.21
CA GLU A 116 5.72 1.85 -6.39
C GLU A 116 6.39 2.12 -5.04
N THR A 117 7.55 2.80 -5.06
CA THR A 117 8.28 3.18 -3.83
C THR A 117 7.41 4.05 -2.93
N SER A 118 6.71 5.03 -3.50
CA SER A 118 5.81 5.91 -2.75
C SER A 118 4.63 5.14 -2.16
N ALA A 119 4.04 4.23 -2.94
CA ALA A 119 2.92 3.39 -2.51
C ALA A 119 3.33 2.42 -1.39
N LEU A 120 4.49 1.78 -1.50
CA LEU A 120 5.05 0.91 -0.46
C LEU A 120 5.31 1.70 0.82
N HIS A 121 5.96 2.86 0.73
CA HIS A 121 6.21 3.69 1.90
C HIS A 121 4.90 4.11 2.60
N ASN A 122 3.90 4.57 1.83
CA ASN A 122 2.60 4.94 2.38
C ASN A 122 1.89 3.75 3.02
N PHE A 123 1.98 2.56 2.40
CA PHE A 123 1.42 1.33 2.95
C PHE A 123 2.10 0.93 4.26
N GLU A 124 3.44 0.97 4.32
CA GLU A 124 4.20 0.64 5.53
C GLU A 124 3.88 1.60 6.68
N MET A 125 3.80 2.90 6.39
CA MET A 125 3.40 3.92 7.36
C MET A 125 1.97 3.70 7.87
N LEU A 126 1.02 3.41 6.98
CA LEU A 126 -0.36 3.11 7.36
C LEU A 126 -0.44 1.84 8.20
N LYS A 127 0.26 0.77 7.78
CA LYS A 127 0.31 -0.50 8.51
C LYS A 127 0.90 -0.31 9.90
N GLN A 128 1.99 0.44 10.03
CA GLN A 128 2.62 0.75 11.31
C GLN A 128 1.64 1.53 12.21
N SER A 129 1.02 2.60 11.68
CA SER A 129 0.04 3.40 12.41
C SER A 129 -1.12 2.54 12.93
N LEU A 130 -1.72 1.71 12.08
CA LEU A 130 -2.81 0.83 12.48
C LEU A 130 -2.37 -0.23 13.51
N THR A 131 -1.17 -0.77 13.37
CA THR A 131 -0.63 -1.75 14.32
C THR A 131 -0.43 -1.12 15.70
N ASP A 132 0.10 0.09 15.75
CA ASP A 132 0.30 0.84 16.99
C ASP A 132 -1.04 1.26 17.61
N GLU A 133 -1.99 1.74 16.81
CA GLU A 133 -3.34 2.08 17.26
C GLU A 133 -4.04 0.89 17.91
N ILE A 134 -4.02 -0.28 17.25
CA ILE A 134 -4.61 -1.52 17.80
C ILE A 134 -3.92 -1.90 19.12
N LYS A 135 -2.59 -1.82 19.18
CA LYS A 135 -1.81 -2.16 20.37
C LYS A 135 -2.15 -1.26 21.55
N PHE A 136 -2.21 0.06 21.36
CA PHE A 136 -2.55 1.01 22.41
C PHE A 136 -4.02 0.90 22.82
N ALA A 137 -4.95 0.83 21.86
CA ALA A 137 -6.36 0.64 22.17
C ALA A 137 -6.62 -0.65 22.96
N THR A 138 -5.93 -1.75 22.61
CA THR A 138 -6.03 -3.01 23.37
C THR A 138 -5.48 -2.87 24.79
N LYS A 139 -4.35 -2.16 24.97
CA LYS A 139 -3.77 -1.90 26.29
C LYS A 139 -4.71 -1.05 27.16
N ASP A 140 -5.27 0.00 26.60
CA ASP A 140 -6.18 0.90 27.30
C ASP A 140 -7.48 0.20 27.67
N MET A 141 -8.05 -0.58 26.75
CA MET A 141 -9.22 -1.42 27.01
C MET A 141 -8.96 -2.41 28.15
N ASN A 142 -7.80 -3.08 28.16
CA ASN A 142 -7.44 -4.01 29.23
C ASN A 142 -7.28 -3.30 30.58
N THR A 143 -6.70 -2.10 30.59
CA THR A 143 -6.54 -1.28 31.80
C THR A 143 -7.91 -0.83 32.32
N ALA A 144 -8.79 -0.36 31.44
CA ALA A 144 -10.16 0.01 31.78
C ALA A 144 -10.97 -1.17 32.35
N LYS A 145 -10.87 -2.37 31.74
CA LYS A 145 -11.53 -3.58 32.26
C LYS A 145 -11.05 -3.95 33.66
N LYS A 146 -9.74 -3.87 33.92
CA LYS A 146 -9.18 -4.10 35.27
C LYS A 146 -9.67 -3.06 36.27
N GLY A 147 -9.71 -1.78 35.87
CA GLY A 147 -10.23 -0.70 36.70
C GLY A 147 -11.71 -0.88 37.03
N LEU A 148 -12.51 -1.32 36.05
CA LEU A 148 -13.93 -1.62 36.23
C LEU A 148 -14.15 -2.78 37.21
N ALA A 149 -13.40 -3.87 37.06
CA ALA A 149 -13.48 -5.01 37.98
C ALA A 149 -13.13 -4.59 39.41
N SER A 150 -12.01 -3.90 39.61
CA SER A 150 -11.61 -3.40 40.93
C SER A 150 -12.64 -2.45 41.55
N SER A 151 -13.26 -1.58 40.74
CA SER A 151 -14.29 -0.66 41.22
C SER A 151 -15.59 -1.40 41.57
N SER A 152 -15.96 -2.42 40.80
CA SER A 152 -17.11 -3.28 41.08
C SER A 152 -16.94 -4.04 42.40
N ASP A 153 -15.74 -4.59 42.65
CA ASP A 153 -15.43 -5.31 43.89
C ASP A 153 -15.55 -4.36 45.09
N LYS A 154 -14.93 -3.17 45.01
CA LYS A 154 -15.02 -2.15 46.06
C LYS A 154 -16.46 -1.73 46.33
N ARG A 155 -17.27 -1.55 45.29
CA ARG A 155 -18.70 -1.23 45.43
C ARG A 155 -19.42 -2.35 46.17
N SER A 156 -19.21 -3.61 45.79
CA SER A 156 -19.86 -4.75 46.43
C SER A 156 -19.48 -4.87 47.91
N THR A 157 -18.23 -4.62 48.27
CA THR A 157 -17.80 -4.59 49.69
C THR A 157 -18.50 -3.46 50.44
N ALA A 158 -18.48 -2.23 49.89
CA ALA A 158 -19.10 -1.08 50.54
C ALA A 158 -20.63 -1.24 50.71
N GLU A 159 -21.32 -1.83 49.73
CA GLU A 159 -22.75 -2.16 49.83
C GLU A 159 -23.01 -3.22 50.92
N GLY A 160 -22.14 -4.21 51.06
CA GLY A 160 -22.19 -5.20 52.14
C GLY A 160 -22.01 -4.57 53.51
N ASP A 161 -20.95 -3.77 53.68
CA ASP A 161 -20.64 -3.07 54.93
C ASP A 161 -21.77 -2.13 55.35
N LEU A 162 -22.31 -1.36 54.40
CA LEU A 162 -23.47 -0.49 54.65
C LEU A 162 -24.67 -1.29 55.16
N GLY A 163 -24.92 -2.47 54.59
CA GLY A 163 -25.99 -3.35 55.04
C GLY A 163 -25.79 -3.88 56.47
N VAL A 164 -24.56 -4.20 56.85
CA VAL A 164 -24.21 -4.63 58.22
C VAL A 164 -24.37 -3.46 59.19
N THR A 165 -23.74 -2.31 58.91
CA THR A 165 -23.80 -1.12 59.78
C THR A 165 -25.23 -0.63 59.96
N SER A 166 -26.08 -0.71 58.93
CA SER A 166 -27.50 -0.35 59.04
C SER A 166 -28.26 -1.26 60.01
N LYS A 167 -27.94 -2.56 60.05
CA LYS A 167 -28.54 -3.52 60.99
C LYS A 167 -28.04 -3.30 62.41
N GLU A 168 -26.74 -3.09 62.57
CA GLU A 168 -26.12 -2.80 63.87
C GLU A 168 -26.70 -1.52 64.49
N LEU A 169 -26.83 -0.45 63.70
CA LEU A 169 -27.45 0.80 64.13
C LEU A 169 -28.89 0.58 64.62
N ALA A 170 -29.69 -0.22 63.92
CA ALA A 170 -31.05 -0.53 64.34
C ALA A 170 -31.08 -1.29 65.68
N ALA A 171 -30.18 -2.27 65.87
CA ALA A 171 -30.07 -3.03 67.11
C ALA A 171 -29.56 -2.16 68.28
N ASP A 172 -28.65 -1.22 68.02
CA ASP A 172 -28.15 -0.27 69.01
C ASP A 172 -29.25 0.69 69.48
N ILE A 173 -30.11 1.16 68.55
CA ILE A 173 -31.27 2.00 68.88
C ILE A 173 -32.22 1.23 69.81
N GLU A 174 -32.57 -0.01 69.47
CA GLU A 174 -33.45 -0.84 70.30
C GLU A 174 -32.83 -1.10 71.69
N SER A 175 -31.52 -1.40 71.73
CA SER A 175 -30.79 -1.63 72.97
C SER A 175 -30.75 -0.37 73.85
N LYS A 176 -30.52 0.80 73.25
CA LYS A 176 -30.53 2.10 73.93
C LYS A 176 -31.90 2.37 74.55
N ASP A 177 -32.97 2.15 73.80
CA ASP A 177 -34.34 2.41 74.26
C ASP A 177 -34.75 1.43 75.38
N GLY A 178 -34.38 0.15 75.23
CA GLY A 178 -34.57 -0.86 76.29
C GLY A 178 -33.77 -0.55 77.56
N LEU A 179 -32.53 -0.07 77.43
CA LEU A 179 -31.70 0.35 78.56
C LEU A 179 -32.31 1.57 79.26
N HIS A 180 -32.79 2.54 78.49
CA HIS A 180 -33.46 3.74 79.02
C HIS A 180 -34.68 3.36 79.86
N LEU A 181 -35.55 2.49 79.33
CA LEU A 181 -36.74 2.00 80.06
C LEU A 181 -36.35 1.29 81.37
N LYS A 182 -35.35 0.40 81.33
CA LYS A 182 -34.85 -0.30 82.53
C LYS A 182 -34.29 0.67 83.56
N CYS A 183 -33.56 1.69 83.13
CA CYS A 183 -32.99 2.71 84.01
C CYS A 183 -34.09 3.52 84.72
N MET A 184 -35.11 3.95 83.97
CA MET A 184 -36.25 4.68 84.54
C MET A 184 -37.05 3.83 85.53
N SER A 185 -37.42 2.61 85.16
CA SER A 185 -38.12 1.69 86.06
C SER A 185 -37.31 1.39 87.33
N LYS A 186 -35.99 1.20 87.22
CA LYS A 186 -35.14 1.00 88.40
C LYS A 186 -35.02 2.23 89.29
N SER A 187 -35.02 3.43 88.70
CA SER A 187 -35.04 4.68 89.46
C SER A 187 -36.34 4.79 90.27
N GLU A 188 -37.49 4.56 89.63
CA GLU A 188 -38.80 4.58 90.28
C GLU A 188 -38.92 3.53 91.40
N ASP A 189 -38.50 2.29 91.13
CA ASP A 189 -38.45 1.20 92.13
C ASP A 189 -37.61 1.61 93.35
N PHE A 190 -36.46 2.25 93.12
CA PHE A 190 -35.56 2.68 94.18
C PHE A 190 -36.15 3.83 95.00
N GLU A 191 -36.77 4.81 94.36
CA GLU A 191 -37.48 5.91 95.05
C GLU A 191 -38.62 5.38 95.92
N ALA A 192 -39.44 4.46 95.41
CA ALA A 192 -40.50 3.83 96.18
C ALA A 192 -39.96 3.04 97.38
N ALA A 193 -38.91 2.23 97.17
CA ALA A 193 -38.30 1.43 98.22
C ALA A 193 -37.62 2.29 99.32
N THR A 194 -36.98 3.40 98.94
CA THR A 194 -36.35 4.32 99.90
C THR A 194 -37.39 5.07 100.72
N LYS A 195 -38.48 5.54 100.10
CA LYS A 195 -39.61 6.15 100.81
C LYS A 195 -40.22 5.19 101.83
N SER A 196 -40.50 3.95 101.42
CA SER A 196 -41.07 2.92 102.30
C SER A 196 -40.16 2.54 103.48
N ARG A 197 -38.84 2.76 103.40
CA ARG A 197 -37.90 2.48 104.50
C ARG A 197 -37.73 3.64 105.48
N GLY A 198 -38.14 4.84 105.09
CA GLY A 198 -38.05 6.05 105.92
C GLY A 198 -39.32 6.35 106.73
N GLU A 199 -40.43 5.69 106.42
CA GLU A 199 -41.69 5.68 107.18
C GLU A 199 -41.69 4.57 108.25
#